data_AF-A0A7L2Q2N8-F1
#
_entry.id   AF-A0A7L2Q2N8-F1
#
_cell.length_a   1.000
_cell.length_b   1.000
_cell.length_c   1.000
_cell.angle_alpha   90.00
_cell.angle_beta   90.00
_cell.angle_gamma   90.00
#
_symmetry.space_group_name_H-M   'P 1'
#
loop_
_entity.id
_entity.type
_entity.pdbx_description
1 polymer ?
#
loop_
_entity_poly.entity_id
_entity_poly.type
_entity_poly.pdbx_seq_one_letter_code
_entity_poly.pdbx_strand_id
1 'polypeptide(L)'
;LSEHWQNIREQMHPDKLSKPEAAKSFLSFIQNIRKATKEEILKIIKSENKDFLPQVVDAVTSAQTPESLEAVLEFLDFKDASTVILQERFLYACGFASRPSETLLKSLTEKFKGDVASQEIRETLVIVMGALIRKLCDREGCKLPAVVEAKRLILNRLEKANKDDNVQMYLLALKNALLPEAIPVLLKYAESGEGPISSLAATALQRYDPSFLTKEVKETMNRIYHQTRKIHEKTVRTTAAAIILNSNPSYMEVKNILLSIGELPMEMNKYMLSMIQDILRFEMPSSKTIRQVLKDMRAHNYDRFSKMGSSSAYTGYVTRGPDVSSTYSLDILYSGSGILRRSNMNIRVFDRSTDLHAIQVVLEAQGLESIIAATPDEGEENLDSFAGMSAILFDFQLRPVTFFQGYGDLMSKMLSATGDAMNVVKALVLLTDFLQEIQLQSGPTASAEFMGGLAIDISGGMEFSLWYRESKTNVKNRVAVFIAGNTEVDSFFVKTGMDTSLETETALDFISTVQFSQYPFLVCMQMDRVDSPFRTHTTKYESLPSGRRYTARRGKAATLAGNEYPLHQENSNMCKKVFGGKSDSAGSWF
;
A
#
# COMPACT_ATOMS: atom_id res chain seq x y z
N LEU A 1 -14.15 31.76 1.51
CA LEU A 1 -14.06 30.29 1.52
C LEU A 1 -15.40 29.58 1.26
N SER A 2 -16.50 29.91 1.97
CA SER A 2 -17.78 29.19 1.89
C SER A 2 -18.44 29.19 0.50
N GLU A 3 -18.42 30.31 -0.23
CA GLU A 3 -18.99 30.38 -1.60
C GLU A 3 -18.28 29.43 -2.57
N HIS A 4 -16.94 29.35 -2.47
CA HIS A 4 -16.17 28.44 -3.30
C HIS A 4 -16.54 26.98 -3.02
N TRP A 5 -16.63 26.61 -1.73
CA TRP A 5 -17.04 25.28 -1.31
C TRP A 5 -18.43 24.89 -1.86
N GLN A 6 -19.41 25.78 -1.78
CA GLN A 6 -20.75 25.54 -2.33
C GLN A 6 -20.75 25.24 -3.84
N ASN A 7 -19.82 25.86 -4.59
CA ASN A 7 -19.70 25.63 -6.03
C ASN A 7 -19.06 24.28 -6.40
N ILE A 8 -18.21 23.73 -5.52
CA ILE A 8 -17.41 22.55 -5.83
C ILE A 8 -17.88 21.28 -5.10
N ARG A 9 -18.68 21.39 -4.03
CA ARG A 9 -19.10 20.25 -3.19
C ARG A 9 -19.74 19.11 -3.99
N GLU A 10 -20.53 19.45 -5.01
CA GLU A 10 -21.22 18.48 -5.88
C GLU A 10 -20.26 17.57 -6.66
N GLN A 11 -19.04 18.03 -6.92
CA GLN A 11 -18.00 17.26 -7.58
C GLN A 11 -17.24 16.36 -6.60
N MET A 12 -17.29 16.65 -5.31
CA MET A 12 -16.66 15.87 -4.23
C MET A 12 -17.64 14.90 -3.54
N HIS A 13 -18.81 14.67 -4.13
CA HIS A 13 -19.75 13.66 -3.64
C HIS A 13 -19.09 12.26 -3.61
N PRO A 14 -19.34 11.41 -2.58
CA PRO A 14 -18.75 10.08 -2.45
C PRO A 14 -18.83 9.19 -3.71
N ASP A 15 -19.88 9.35 -4.52
CA ASP A 15 -20.09 8.58 -5.75
C ASP A 15 -19.26 9.06 -6.94
N LYS A 16 -18.81 10.31 -6.91
CA LYS A 16 -18.03 10.95 -7.98
C LYS A 16 -16.55 11.02 -7.67
N LEU A 17 -16.11 10.53 -6.51
CA LEU A 17 -14.69 10.59 -6.11
C LEU A 17 -13.76 9.85 -7.08
N SER A 18 -14.25 8.84 -7.80
CA SER A 18 -13.50 8.15 -8.84
C SER A 18 -13.28 8.97 -10.12
N LYS A 19 -13.76 10.22 -10.18
CA LYS A 19 -13.59 11.12 -11.32
C LYS A 19 -12.50 12.18 -11.10
N PRO A 20 -11.78 12.64 -12.13
CA PRO A 20 -10.73 13.64 -12.02
C PRO A 20 -11.26 15.00 -11.60
N GLU A 21 -12.52 15.32 -11.90
CA GLU A 21 -13.14 16.57 -11.45
C GLU A 21 -13.18 16.67 -9.92
N ALA A 22 -13.29 15.54 -9.21
CA ALA A 22 -13.21 15.49 -7.75
C ALA A 22 -11.80 15.89 -7.27
N ALA A 23 -10.75 15.27 -7.84
CA ALA A 23 -9.37 15.58 -7.51
C ALA A 23 -8.99 17.03 -7.87
N LYS A 24 -9.49 17.55 -9.00
CA LYS A 24 -9.34 18.95 -9.40
C LYS A 24 -10.00 19.91 -8.40
N SER A 25 -11.24 19.62 -8.02
CA SER A 25 -12.01 20.41 -7.05
C SER A 25 -11.33 20.42 -5.68
N PHE A 26 -10.82 19.26 -5.27
CA PHE A 26 -10.03 19.08 -4.05
C PHE A 26 -8.77 19.96 -4.04
N LEU A 27 -7.96 19.94 -5.10
CA LEU A 27 -6.76 20.80 -5.17
C LEU A 27 -7.12 22.29 -5.15
N SER A 28 -8.14 22.70 -5.90
CA SER A 28 -8.64 24.09 -5.88
C SER A 28 -9.09 24.51 -4.49
N PHE A 29 -9.72 23.60 -3.74
CA PHE A 29 -10.18 23.89 -2.38
C PHE A 29 -9.01 24.07 -1.42
N ILE A 30 -7.98 23.21 -1.50
CA ILE A 30 -6.78 23.28 -0.68
C ILE A 30 -6.09 24.65 -0.81
N GLN A 31 -5.94 25.16 -2.03
CA GLN A 31 -5.33 26.48 -2.26
C GLN A 31 -6.08 27.62 -1.55
N ASN A 32 -7.41 27.52 -1.47
CA ASN A 32 -8.23 28.50 -0.78
C ASN A 32 -8.19 28.32 0.74
N ILE A 33 -8.13 27.08 1.23
CA ILE A 33 -7.97 26.79 2.67
C ILE A 33 -6.63 27.35 3.18
N ARG A 34 -5.55 27.23 2.40
CA ARG A 34 -4.22 27.77 2.74
C ARG A 34 -4.20 29.28 3.00
N LYS A 35 -5.20 30.01 2.50
CA LYS A 35 -5.34 31.47 2.66
C LYS A 35 -6.40 31.86 3.69
N ALA A 36 -7.15 30.89 4.21
CA ALA A 36 -8.28 31.13 5.10
C ALA A 36 -7.86 31.16 6.57
N THR A 37 -8.66 31.82 7.41
CA THR A 37 -8.45 31.83 8.86
C THR A 37 -9.06 30.60 9.51
N LYS A 38 -8.60 30.29 10.73
CA LYS A 38 -9.12 29.18 11.55
C LYS A 38 -10.66 29.23 11.69
N GLU A 39 -11.21 30.41 11.93
CA GLU A 39 -12.66 30.61 12.15
C GLU A 39 -13.48 30.31 10.89
N GLU A 40 -13.00 30.73 9.72
CA GLU A 40 -13.65 30.43 8.44
C GLU A 40 -13.66 28.93 8.14
N ILE A 41 -12.54 28.25 8.43
CA ILE A 41 -12.40 26.81 8.26
C ILE A 41 -13.37 26.08 9.21
N LEU A 42 -13.37 26.43 10.50
CA LEU A 42 -14.27 25.85 11.50
C LEU A 42 -15.74 26.04 11.15
N LYS A 43 -16.11 27.21 10.61
CA LYS A 43 -17.48 27.50 10.18
C LYS A 43 -17.95 26.52 9.10
N ILE A 44 -17.10 26.21 8.12
CA ILE A 44 -17.43 25.25 7.06
C ILE A 44 -17.60 23.86 7.64
N ILE A 45 -16.59 23.38 8.39
CA ILE A 45 -16.60 22.01 8.94
C ILE A 45 -17.83 21.78 9.83
N LYS A 46 -18.19 22.74 10.68
CA LYS A 46 -19.37 22.63 11.57
C LYS A 46 -20.71 22.73 10.84
N SER A 47 -20.75 23.36 9.67
CA SER A 47 -21.99 23.57 8.90
C SER A 47 -22.30 22.47 7.90
N GLU A 48 -21.38 21.54 7.67
CA GLU A 48 -21.45 20.59 6.56
C GLU A 48 -22.23 19.32 6.89
N ASN A 49 -22.81 18.70 5.86
CA ASN A 49 -23.51 17.43 5.97
C ASN A 49 -22.54 16.26 6.18
N LYS A 50 -23.03 15.21 6.85
CA LYS A 50 -22.24 13.99 7.17
C LYS A 50 -21.62 13.33 5.92
N ASP A 51 -22.26 13.42 4.76
CA ASP A 51 -21.80 12.77 3.52
C ASP A 51 -20.59 13.46 2.86
N PHE A 52 -20.43 14.77 3.07
CA PHE A 52 -19.32 15.56 2.51
C PHE A 52 -18.23 15.86 3.53
N LEU A 53 -18.53 15.71 4.82
CA LEU A 53 -17.63 15.99 5.92
C LEU A 53 -16.29 15.25 5.82
N PRO A 54 -16.22 13.95 5.42
CA PRO A 54 -14.94 13.27 5.20
C PRO A 54 -14.03 13.98 4.19
N GLN A 55 -14.59 14.46 3.08
CA GLN A 55 -13.85 15.14 2.00
C GLN A 55 -13.38 16.52 2.44
N VAL A 56 -14.18 17.22 3.25
CA VAL A 56 -13.73 18.49 3.88
C VAL A 56 -12.56 18.22 4.82
N VAL A 57 -12.64 17.17 5.65
CA VAL A 57 -11.53 16.79 6.54
C VAL A 57 -10.27 16.43 5.75
N ASP A 58 -10.39 15.67 4.66
CA ASP A 58 -9.27 15.35 3.76
C ASP A 58 -8.61 16.65 3.24
N ALA A 59 -9.40 17.62 2.79
CA ALA A 59 -8.90 18.88 2.22
C ALA A 59 -8.27 19.80 3.27
N VAL A 60 -8.91 19.97 4.44
CA VAL A 60 -8.41 20.82 5.53
C VAL A 60 -7.10 20.27 6.09
N THR A 61 -7.01 18.95 6.24
CA THR A 61 -5.79 18.29 6.71
C THR A 61 -4.67 18.40 5.68
N SER A 62 -5.00 18.24 4.39
CA SER A 62 -4.03 18.34 3.28
C SER A 62 -3.50 19.76 3.06
N ALA A 63 -4.20 20.79 3.53
CA ALA A 63 -3.77 22.18 3.43
C ALA A 63 -2.44 22.45 4.17
N GLN A 64 -2.20 21.74 5.28
CA GLN A 64 -0.95 21.75 6.05
C GLN A 64 -0.51 23.15 6.54
N THR A 65 -1.45 24.00 6.97
CA THR A 65 -1.14 25.26 7.67
C THR A 65 -1.40 25.13 9.18
N PRO A 66 -0.79 25.98 10.02
CA PRO A 66 -1.09 26.00 11.46
C PRO A 66 -2.59 26.20 11.74
N GLU A 67 -3.23 27.12 11.00
CA GLU A 67 -4.65 27.46 11.16
C GLU A 67 -5.55 26.28 10.79
N SER A 68 -5.21 25.56 9.71
CA SER A 68 -5.98 24.40 9.27
C SER A 68 -5.84 23.22 10.25
N LEU A 69 -4.63 23.02 10.80
CA LEU A 69 -4.35 22.01 11.81
C LEU A 69 -5.09 22.30 13.12
N GLU A 70 -5.05 23.54 13.62
CA GLU A 70 -5.76 23.92 14.83
C GLU A 70 -7.29 23.80 14.66
N ALA A 71 -7.83 24.21 13.50
CA ALA A 71 -9.25 24.08 13.21
C ALA A 71 -9.72 22.62 13.25
N VAL A 72 -9.00 21.71 12.58
CA VAL A 72 -9.40 20.30 12.53
C VAL A 72 -9.21 19.59 13.88
N LEU A 73 -8.17 19.92 14.64
CA LEU A 73 -7.94 19.36 15.98
C LEU A 73 -8.93 19.87 17.04
N GLU A 74 -9.47 21.08 16.87
CA GLU A 74 -10.56 21.61 17.70
C GLU A 74 -11.89 20.94 17.36
N PHE A 75 -12.11 20.62 16.09
CA PHE A 75 -13.34 19.95 15.63
C PHE A 75 -13.38 18.46 16.00
N LEU A 76 -12.25 17.75 15.91
CA LEU A 76 -12.18 16.31 16.16
C LEU A 76 -12.00 15.99 17.65
N ASP A 77 -13.01 15.35 18.24
CA ASP A 77 -12.92 14.80 19.58
C ASP A 77 -12.53 13.32 19.56
N PHE A 78 -11.27 13.02 19.90
CA PHE A 78 -10.73 11.66 19.99
C PHE A 78 -11.31 10.83 21.16
N LYS A 79 -12.06 11.48 22.06
CA LYS A 79 -12.81 10.81 23.13
C LYS A 79 -14.21 10.37 22.70
N ASP A 80 -14.67 10.81 21.53
CA ASP A 80 -15.96 10.41 21.00
C ASP A 80 -15.81 9.26 19.99
N ALA A 81 -16.46 8.13 20.28
CA ALA A 81 -16.49 6.97 19.39
C ALA A 81 -17.41 7.17 18.17
N SER A 82 -18.26 8.22 18.15
CA SER A 82 -19.15 8.49 17.02
C SER A 82 -18.44 9.09 15.81
N THR A 83 -17.24 9.65 15.99
CA THR A 83 -16.47 10.36 14.94
C THR A 83 -15.29 9.57 14.38
N VAL A 84 -15.24 8.25 14.62
CA VAL A 84 -14.15 7.34 14.21
C VAL A 84 -13.77 7.49 12.73
N ILE A 85 -14.76 7.60 11.83
CA ILE A 85 -14.50 7.74 10.38
C ILE A 85 -13.73 9.03 10.08
N LEU A 86 -14.08 10.14 10.73
CA LEU A 86 -13.44 11.44 10.51
C LEU A 86 -12.04 11.48 11.14
N GLN A 87 -11.87 10.86 12.32
CA GLN A 87 -10.58 10.70 12.97
C GLN A 87 -9.63 9.88 12.10
N GLU A 88 -10.11 8.78 11.51
CA GLU A 88 -9.32 7.94 10.61
C GLU A 88 -8.91 8.69 9.33
N ARG A 89 -9.84 9.44 8.72
CA ARG A 89 -9.55 10.29 7.55
C ARG A 89 -8.47 11.33 7.83
N PHE A 90 -8.61 12.05 8.94
CA PHE A 90 -7.61 13.00 9.41
C PHE A 90 -6.24 12.33 9.59
N LEU A 91 -6.18 11.20 10.30
CA LEU A 91 -4.92 10.50 10.55
C LEU A 91 -4.26 10.00 9.26
N TYR A 92 -5.02 9.42 8.32
CA TYR A 92 -4.46 9.00 7.04
C TYR A 92 -4.01 10.19 6.19
N ALA A 93 -4.75 11.28 6.15
CA ALA A 93 -4.33 12.51 5.48
C ALA A 93 -3.01 13.06 6.08
N CYS A 94 -2.83 12.99 7.41
CA CYS A 94 -1.55 13.29 8.05
C CYS A 94 -0.44 12.32 7.62
N GLY A 95 -0.73 11.02 7.51
CA GLY A 95 0.21 10.01 7.01
C GLY A 95 0.69 10.32 5.58
N PHE A 96 -0.20 10.80 4.73
CA PHE A 96 0.11 11.22 3.36
C PHE A 96 0.64 12.65 3.22
N ALA A 97 0.73 13.43 4.30
CA ALA A 97 1.18 14.83 4.26
C ALA A 97 2.47 15.00 3.46
N SER A 98 2.43 15.91 2.49
CA SER A 98 3.54 16.20 1.58
C SER A 98 4.66 16.96 2.28
N ARG A 99 4.36 17.78 3.29
CA ARG A 99 5.29 18.62 4.06
C ARG A 99 4.94 18.57 5.55
N PRO A 100 5.19 17.44 6.23
CA PRO A 100 4.88 17.33 7.64
C PRO A 100 5.71 18.31 8.47
N SER A 101 5.08 18.92 9.48
CA SER A 101 5.72 19.85 10.42
C SER A 101 6.03 19.17 11.76
N GLU A 102 6.97 19.74 12.52
CA GLU A 102 7.22 19.32 13.90
C GLU A 102 5.98 19.51 14.79
N THR A 103 5.23 20.58 14.55
CA THR A 103 3.98 20.88 15.27
C THR A 103 2.94 19.77 15.09
N LEU A 104 2.79 19.24 13.87
CA LEU A 104 1.88 18.13 13.59
C LEU A 104 2.25 16.88 14.41
N LEU A 105 3.54 16.49 14.38
CA LEU A 105 4.00 15.33 15.15
C LEU A 105 3.82 15.53 16.66
N LYS A 106 4.10 16.74 17.16
CA LYS A 106 3.90 17.09 18.56
C LYS A 106 2.44 16.97 18.97
N SER A 107 1.52 17.54 18.19
CA SER A 107 0.08 17.44 18.45
C SER A 107 -0.43 16.00 18.45
N LEU A 108 0.02 15.16 17.51
CA LEU A 108 -0.35 13.73 17.52
C LEU A 108 0.23 13.00 18.73
N THR A 109 1.48 13.31 19.12
CA THR A 109 2.12 12.72 20.30
C THR A 109 1.36 13.08 21.59
N GLU A 110 0.89 14.32 21.70
CA GLU A 110 0.05 14.77 22.83
C GLU A 110 -1.30 14.05 22.83
N LYS A 111 -1.96 13.91 21.68
CA LYS A 111 -3.22 13.15 21.55
C LYS A 111 -3.04 11.67 21.92
N PHE A 112 -1.92 11.05 21.55
CA PHE A 112 -1.62 9.66 21.92
C PHE A 112 -1.44 9.46 23.44
N LYS A 113 -0.87 10.47 24.12
CA LYS A 113 -0.69 10.44 25.57
C LYS A 113 -2.01 10.65 26.33
N GLY A 114 -2.99 11.31 25.71
CA GLY A 114 -4.33 11.48 26.26
C GLY A 114 -5.23 10.26 26.08
N ASP A 115 -6.51 10.44 26.39
CA ASP A 115 -7.53 9.41 26.22
C ASP A 115 -8.00 9.35 24.75
N VAL A 116 -7.97 8.16 24.17
CA VAL A 116 -8.54 7.86 22.85
C VAL A 116 -9.59 6.78 23.04
N ALA A 117 -10.83 7.04 22.64
CA ALA A 117 -11.96 6.14 22.92
C ALA A 117 -11.90 4.84 22.10
N SER A 118 -11.49 4.92 20.84
CA SER A 118 -11.36 3.76 19.96
C SER A 118 -9.92 3.23 19.94
N GLN A 119 -9.76 1.93 20.20
CA GLN A 119 -8.46 1.27 20.09
C GLN A 119 -7.94 1.28 18.64
N GLU A 120 -8.82 1.14 17.65
CA GLU A 120 -8.44 1.18 16.23
C GLU A 120 -7.86 2.55 15.82
N ILE A 121 -8.40 3.63 16.39
CA ILE A 121 -7.89 5.00 16.16
C ILE A 121 -6.58 5.21 16.90
N ARG A 122 -6.48 4.69 18.12
CA ARG A 122 -5.21 4.69 18.87
C ARG A 122 -4.11 3.99 18.08
N GLU A 123 -4.43 2.86 17.44
CA GLU A 123 -3.50 2.14 16.57
C GLU A 123 -3.09 2.95 15.34
N THR A 124 -4.07 3.47 14.60
CA THR A 124 -3.80 4.31 13.42
C THR A 124 -2.94 5.52 13.77
N LEU A 125 -3.16 6.12 14.93
CA LEU A 125 -2.41 7.28 15.39
C LEU A 125 -0.90 6.95 15.52
N VAL A 126 -0.55 5.83 16.17
CA VAL A 126 0.87 5.44 16.32
C VAL A 126 1.49 5.04 14.97
N ILE A 127 0.72 4.39 14.10
CA ILE A 127 1.16 4.03 12.74
C ILE A 127 1.50 5.29 11.92
N VAL A 128 0.68 6.33 12.03
CA VAL A 128 0.89 7.64 11.38
C VAL A 128 2.07 8.38 11.99
N MET A 129 2.23 8.36 13.32
CA MET A 129 3.43 8.91 13.98
C MET A 129 4.71 8.29 13.40
N GLY A 130 4.72 6.98 13.15
CA GLY A 130 5.84 6.30 12.49
C GLY A 130 6.15 6.87 11.10
N ALA A 131 5.12 7.13 10.29
CA ALA A 131 5.29 7.68 8.94
C ALA A 131 5.82 9.12 8.97
N LEU A 132 5.34 9.95 9.91
CA LEU A 132 5.82 11.31 10.10
C LEU A 132 7.28 11.33 10.56
N ILE A 133 7.69 10.41 11.44
CA ILE A 133 9.09 10.27 11.88
C ILE A 133 9.99 9.99 10.67
N ARG A 134 9.62 9.04 9.80
CA ARG A 134 10.38 8.74 8.58
C ARG A 134 10.52 9.98 7.71
N LYS A 135 9.40 10.62 7.35
CA LYS A 135 9.40 11.82 6.49
C LYS A 135 10.20 12.99 7.06
N LEU A 136 10.16 13.21 8.38
CA LEU A 136 10.96 14.24 9.04
C LEU A 136 12.45 13.88 9.09
N CYS A 137 12.78 12.60 9.31
CA CYS A 137 14.17 12.13 9.28
C CYS A 137 14.79 12.21 7.88
N ASP A 138 14.03 11.88 6.83
CA ASP A 138 14.46 11.98 5.42
C ASP A 138 14.78 13.43 5.00
N ARG A 139 14.25 14.41 5.75
CA ARG A 139 14.50 15.85 5.55
C ARG A 139 15.48 16.45 6.56
N GLU A 140 16.41 15.63 7.06
CA GLU A 140 17.44 16.01 8.04
C GLU A 140 16.89 16.46 9.41
N GLY A 141 15.58 16.37 9.64
CA GLY A 141 14.89 16.74 10.88
C GLY A 141 14.92 15.65 11.96
N CYS A 142 15.77 14.63 11.83
CA CYS A 142 15.75 13.46 12.70
C CYS A 142 16.15 13.76 14.16
N LYS A 143 16.80 14.91 14.41
CA LYS A 143 17.24 15.40 15.72
C LYS A 143 16.26 16.38 16.38
N LEU A 144 15.14 16.69 15.73
CA LEU A 144 14.14 17.61 16.28
C LEU A 144 13.58 17.06 17.61
N PRO A 145 13.32 17.92 18.62
CA PRO A 145 12.82 17.49 19.93
C PRO A 145 11.58 16.59 19.86
N ALA A 146 10.57 16.95 19.05
CA ALA A 146 9.35 16.13 18.94
C ALA A 146 9.63 14.77 18.29
N VAL A 147 10.57 14.70 17.35
CA VAL A 147 10.96 13.44 16.69
C VAL A 147 11.67 12.53 17.68
N VAL A 148 12.64 13.05 18.44
CA VAL A 148 13.37 12.27 19.46
C VAL A 148 12.42 11.77 20.55
N GLU A 149 11.47 12.60 20.96
CA GLU A 149 10.45 12.22 21.93
C GLU A 149 9.55 11.09 21.41
N ALA A 150 9.02 11.22 20.19
CA ALA A 150 8.15 10.22 19.58
C ALA A 150 8.88 8.89 19.35
N LYS A 151 10.14 8.94 18.88
CA LYS A 151 11.01 7.76 18.75
C LYS A 151 11.18 7.02 20.07
N ARG A 152 11.57 7.75 21.13
CA ARG A 152 11.76 7.19 22.46
C ARG A 152 10.47 6.61 23.01
N LEU A 153 9.32 7.24 22.74
CA LEU A 153 8.02 6.75 23.16
C LEU A 153 7.69 5.40 22.53
N ILE A 154 7.86 5.25 21.21
CA ILE A 154 7.57 4.02 20.48
C ILE A 154 8.52 2.90 20.92
N LEU A 155 9.84 3.16 20.96
CA LEU A 155 10.84 2.16 21.32
C LEU A 155 10.71 1.71 22.78
N ASN A 156 10.60 2.64 23.73
CA ASN A 156 10.50 2.29 25.15
C ASN A 156 9.22 1.51 25.46
N ARG A 157 8.10 1.83 24.79
CA ARG A 157 6.84 1.10 24.99
C ARG A 157 6.90 -0.29 24.38
N LEU A 158 7.56 -0.46 23.24
CA LEU A 158 7.77 -1.77 22.65
C LEU A 158 8.69 -2.64 23.52
N GLU A 159 9.77 -2.08 24.09
CA GLU A 159 10.67 -2.83 24.98
C GLU A 159 10.02 -3.27 26.29
N LYS A 160 9.10 -2.45 26.82
CA LYS A 160 8.37 -2.72 28.06
C LYS A 160 7.05 -3.45 27.85
N ALA A 161 6.68 -3.73 26.61
CA ALA A 161 5.39 -4.33 26.28
C ALA A 161 5.30 -5.76 26.85
N ASN A 162 4.26 -6.02 27.65
CA ASN A 162 3.90 -7.36 28.10
C ASN A 162 3.09 -8.10 27.00
N LYS A 163 2.82 -9.41 27.17
CA LYS A 163 2.00 -10.19 26.21
C LYS A 163 0.61 -9.59 25.95
N ASP A 164 0.07 -8.79 26.89
CA ASP A 164 -1.24 -8.14 26.80
C ASP A 164 -1.21 -6.72 26.19
N ASP A 165 -0.02 -6.14 25.98
CA ASP A 165 0.10 -4.86 25.28
C ASP A 165 0.00 -5.09 23.77
N ASN A 166 -0.67 -4.19 23.02
CA ASN A 166 -0.78 -4.28 21.54
C ASN A 166 0.61 -4.04 20.88
N VAL A 167 1.52 -5.00 20.98
CA VAL A 167 2.86 -5.03 20.36
C VAL A 167 2.77 -4.77 18.86
N GLN A 168 1.74 -5.31 18.21
CA GLN A 168 1.46 -5.14 16.79
C GLN A 168 1.40 -3.66 16.38
N MET A 169 0.79 -2.80 17.19
CA MET A 169 0.68 -1.36 16.92
C MET A 169 2.06 -0.71 16.78
N TYR A 170 2.96 -0.97 17.73
CA TYR A 170 4.30 -0.40 17.72
C TYR A 170 5.17 -0.98 16.61
N LEU A 171 5.03 -2.28 16.30
CA LEU A 171 5.73 -2.90 15.16
C LEU A 171 5.28 -2.31 13.82
N LEU A 172 3.99 -2.05 13.63
CA LEU A 172 3.48 -1.36 12.43
C LEU A 172 4.01 0.07 12.33
N ALA A 173 4.10 0.78 13.46
CA ALA A 173 4.70 2.11 13.49
C ALA A 173 6.19 2.09 13.13
N LEU A 174 6.95 1.11 13.62
CA LEU A 174 8.35 0.92 13.23
C LEU A 174 8.52 0.50 11.77
N LYS A 175 7.56 -0.27 11.22
CA LYS A 175 7.49 -0.60 9.79
C LYS A 175 7.29 0.63 8.92
N ASN A 176 6.72 1.71 9.45
CA ASN A 176 6.66 3.02 8.80
C ASN A 176 7.88 3.89 9.08
N ALA A 177 8.38 3.90 10.32
CA ALA A 177 9.46 4.79 10.75
C ALA A 177 10.85 4.40 10.20
N LEU A 178 11.08 3.11 9.93
CA LEU A 178 12.33 2.54 9.38
C LEU A 178 13.59 3.05 10.10
N LEU A 179 13.55 3.04 11.43
CA LEU A 179 14.64 3.52 12.27
C LEU A 179 15.75 2.48 12.38
N PRO A 180 17.01 2.79 12.02
CA PRO A 180 18.11 1.82 12.15
C PRO A 180 18.31 1.31 13.58
N GLU A 181 18.08 2.18 14.56
CA GLU A 181 18.10 1.87 16.00
C GLU A 181 17.03 0.86 16.45
N ALA A 182 15.99 0.62 15.63
CA ALA A 182 14.95 -0.37 15.91
C ALA A 182 15.30 -1.79 15.45
N ILE A 183 16.34 -1.97 14.61
CA ILE A 183 16.72 -3.26 14.03
C ILE A 183 16.93 -4.35 15.09
N PRO A 184 17.67 -4.11 16.20
CA PRO A 184 17.87 -5.14 17.23
C PRO A 184 16.55 -5.61 17.86
N VAL A 185 15.60 -4.68 18.07
CA VAL A 185 14.28 -4.99 18.62
C VAL A 185 13.46 -5.80 17.62
N LEU A 186 13.48 -5.43 16.34
CA LEU A 186 12.80 -6.19 15.28
C LEU A 186 13.37 -7.60 15.14
N LEU A 187 14.70 -7.78 15.23
CA LEU A 187 15.33 -9.10 15.21
C LEU A 187 14.87 -9.97 16.39
N LYS A 188 14.79 -9.38 17.59
CA LYS A 188 14.26 -10.07 18.77
C LYS A 188 12.84 -10.58 18.51
N TYR A 189 11.92 -9.73 18.03
CA TYR A 189 10.55 -10.16 17.76
C TYR A 189 10.45 -11.14 16.58
N ALA A 190 11.28 -11.02 15.55
CA ALA A 190 11.30 -11.96 14.44
C ALA A 190 11.80 -13.37 14.87
N GLU A 191 12.80 -13.44 15.76
CA GLU A 191 13.35 -14.71 16.25
C GLU A 191 12.56 -15.27 17.44
N SER A 192 12.06 -14.46 18.37
CA SER A 192 11.39 -14.92 19.60
C SER A 192 9.87 -14.87 19.54
N GLY A 193 9.27 -14.08 18.65
CA GLY A 193 7.82 -13.90 18.58
C GLY A 193 7.06 -15.16 18.18
N GLU A 194 5.75 -15.11 18.40
CA GLU A 194 4.77 -16.13 18.03
C GLU A 194 3.91 -15.60 16.86
N GLY A 195 3.67 -16.46 15.86
CA GLY A 195 2.91 -16.22 14.64
C GLY A 195 2.94 -14.82 14.01
N PRO A 196 1.83 -14.06 14.09
CA PRO A 196 1.65 -12.81 13.36
C PRO A 196 2.67 -11.73 13.77
N ILE A 197 3.12 -11.74 15.03
CA ILE A 197 4.11 -10.78 15.54
C ILE A 197 5.48 -11.02 14.87
N SER A 198 5.90 -12.28 14.74
CA SER A 198 7.14 -12.65 14.04
C SER A 198 7.08 -12.31 12.55
N SER A 199 5.95 -12.59 11.91
CA SER A 199 5.73 -12.23 10.50
C SER A 199 5.80 -10.72 10.30
N LEU A 200 5.15 -9.95 11.17
CA LEU A 200 5.18 -8.49 11.12
C LEU A 200 6.59 -7.92 11.33
N ALA A 201 7.33 -8.42 12.31
CA ALA A 201 8.71 -7.99 12.55
C ALA A 201 9.63 -8.31 11.36
N ALA A 202 9.49 -9.49 10.76
CA ALA A 202 10.24 -9.88 9.56
C ALA A 202 9.88 -8.99 8.35
N THR A 203 8.58 -8.77 8.10
CA THR A 203 8.15 -7.88 6.99
C THR A 203 8.50 -6.41 7.24
N ALA A 204 8.65 -5.98 8.49
CA ALA A 204 9.21 -4.67 8.83
C ALA A 204 10.69 -4.58 8.43
N LEU A 205 11.49 -5.60 8.75
CA LEU A 205 12.90 -5.68 8.34
C LEU A 205 13.07 -5.73 6.82
N GLN A 206 12.15 -6.36 6.10
CA GLN A 206 12.14 -6.41 4.63
C GLN A 206 12.07 -5.02 3.97
N ARG A 207 11.58 -3.99 4.67
CA ARG A 207 11.48 -2.63 4.13
C ARG A 207 12.77 -1.81 4.25
N TYR A 208 13.74 -2.25 5.04
CA TYR A 208 14.99 -1.52 5.23
C TYR A 208 15.84 -1.58 3.96
N ASP A 209 16.59 -0.50 3.71
CA ASP A 209 17.58 -0.48 2.65
C ASP A 209 18.62 -1.60 2.85
N PRO A 210 19.08 -2.28 1.80
CA PRO A 210 20.09 -3.33 1.89
C PRO A 210 21.36 -2.95 2.67
N SER A 211 21.72 -1.67 2.73
CA SER A 211 22.85 -1.17 3.52
C SER A 211 22.69 -1.35 5.03
N PHE A 212 21.46 -1.35 5.54
CA PHE A 212 21.17 -1.59 6.96
C PHE A 212 21.03 -3.08 7.30
N LEU A 213 20.96 -3.96 6.29
CA LEU A 213 20.85 -5.41 6.46
C LEU A 213 22.25 -6.01 6.68
N THR A 214 22.80 -5.74 7.86
CA THR A 214 24.15 -6.15 8.27
C THR A 214 24.30 -7.67 8.38
N LYS A 215 25.54 -8.13 8.59
CA LYS A 215 25.84 -9.56 8.82
C LYS A 215 25.02 -10.16 9.96
N GLU A 216 24.79 -9.41 11.04
CA GLU A 216 24.01 -9.86 12.20
C GLU A 216 22.54 -10.13 11.83
N VAL A 217 21.95 -9.25 11.01
CA VAL A 217 20.60 -9.44 10.47
C VAL A 217 20.54 -10.73 9.66
N LYS A 218 21.49 -10.92 8.74
CA LYS A 218 21.54 -12.11 7.89
C LYS A 218 21.77 -13.40 8.68
N GLU A 219 22.64 -13.39 9.69
CA GLU A 219 22.85 -14.55 10.57
C GLU A 219 21.57 -14.94 11.30
N THR A 220 20.81 -13.95 11.78
CA THR A 220 19.52 -14.19 12.43
C THR A 220 18.48 -14.73 11.46
N MET A 221 18.37 -14.14 10.25
CA MET A 221 17.48 -14.64 9.21
C MET A 221 17.82 -16.06 8.75
N ASN A 222 19.11 -16.42 8.69
CA ASN A 222 19.54 -17.78 8.40
C ASN A 222 19.09 -18.76 9.50
N ARG A 223 19.21 -18.40 10.79
CA ARG A 223 18.71 -19.23 11.90
C ARG A 223 17.20 -19.47 11.80
N ILE A 224 16.44 -18.43 11.44
CA ILE A 224 14.99 -18.51 11.27
C ILE A 224 14.64 -19.42 10.09
N TYR A 225 15.24 -19.22 8.92
CA TYR A 225 14.95 -19.99 7.71
C TYR A 225 15.28 -21.48 7.87
N HIS A 226 16.47 -21.77 8.40
CA HIS A 226 16.99 -23.13 8.61
C HIS A 226 16.51 -23.78 9.91
N GLN A 227 15.74 -23.08 10.75
CA GLN A 227 15.19 -23.58 12.01
C GLN A 227 16.26 -24.20 12.94
N THR A 228 17.45 -23.60 13.03
CA THR A 228 18.58 -24.17 13.78
C THR A 228 18.33 -24.24 15.30
N ARG A 229 17.46 -23.38 15.82
CA ARG A 229 17.16 -23.27 17.27
C ARG A 229 15.73 -23.65 17.60
N LYS A 230 14.77 -23.17 16.82
CA LYS A 230 13.34 -23.38 17.04
C LYS A 230 12.59 -23.53 15.73
N ILE A 231 11.40 -24.11 15.81
CA ILE A 231 10.46 -24.17 14.69
C ILE A 231 9.86 -22.78 14.48
N HIS A 232 9.72 -22.41 13.23
CA HIS A 232 9.15 -21.15 12.75
C HIS A 232 8.11 -21.41 11.67
N GLU A 233 7.08 -20.57 11.60
CA GLU A 233 6.05 -20.63 10.55
C GLU A 233 6.63 -20.44 9.15
N LYS A 234 5.94 -21.01 8.15
CA LYS A 234 6.33 -20.95 6.74
C LYS A 234 6.40 -19.50 6.22
N THR A 235 5.48 -18.65 6.64
CA THR A 235 5.42 -17.21 6.30
C THR A 235 6.66 -16.45 6.78
N VAL A 236 7.08 -16.69 8.02
CA VAL A 236 8.27 -16.04 8.61
C VAL A 236 9.54 -16.53 7.91
N ARG A 237 9.66 -17.84 7.68
CA ARG A 237 10.83 -18.44 7.01
C ARG A 237 10.99 -17.95 5.58
N THR A 238 9.93 -17.96 4.79
CA THR A 238 9.95 -17.46 3.40
C THR A 238 10.30 -15.97 3.33
N THR A 239 9.81 -15.17 4.29
CA THR A 239 10.19 -13.75 4.42
C THR A 239 11.67 -13.59 4.77
N ALA A 240 12.19 -14.39 5.71
CA ALA A 240 13.60 -14.37 6.09
C ALA A 240 14.51 -14.71 4.88
N ALA A 241 14.12 -15.69 4.06
CA ALA A 241 14.84 -16.01 2.84
C ALA A 241 14.80 -14.87 1.81
N ALA A 242 13.65 -14.22 1.63
CA ALA A 242 13.54 -13.06 0.75
C ALA A 242 14.45 -11.90 1.20
N ILE A 243 14.56 -11.66 2.52
CA ILE A 243 15.48 -10.66 3.09
C ILE A 243 16.93 -11.02 2.76
N ILE A 244 17.35 -12.28 2.95
CA ILE A 244 18.71 -12.74 2.63
C ILE A 244 18.99 -12.55 1.13
N LEU A 245 18.09 -13.01 0.26
CA LEU A 245 18.26 -12.97 -1.19
C LEU A 245 18.29 -11.54 -1.75
N ASN A 246 17.68 -10.56 -1.06
CA ASN A 246 17.67 -9.16 -1.46
C ASN A 246 18.79 -8.31 -0.80
N SER A 247 19.54 -8.86 0.17
CA SER A 247 20.56 -8.14 0.95
C SER A 247 22.00 -8.51 0.57
N ASN A 248 22.27 -8.54 -0.74
CA ASN A 248 23.58 -8.92 -1.30
C ASN A 248 24.10 -10.24 -0.68
N PRO A 249 23.47 -11.37 -1.01
CA PRO A 249 23.77 -12.65 -0.38
C PRO A 249 25.15 -13.16 -0.80
N SER A 250 25.84 -13.80 0.15
CA SER A 250 27.07 -14.54 -0.10
C SER A 250 26.81 -15.86 -0.84
N TYR A 251 27.86 -16.41 -1.43
CA TYR A 251 27.80 -17.70 -2.12
C TYR A 251 27.24 -18.82 -1.23
N MET A 252 27.65 -18.88 0.04
CA MET A 252 27.19 -19.92 0.98
C MET A 252 25.74 -19.73 1.40
N GLU A 253 25.28 -18.49 1.61
CA GLU A 253 23.87 -18.21 1.92
C GLU A 253 22.96 -18.69 0.77
N VAL A 254 23.31 -18.36 -0.48
CA VAL A 254 22.56 -18.82 -1.65
C VAL A 254 22.63 -20.35 -1.79
N LYS A 255 23.81 -20.94 -1.57
CA LYS A 255 23.99 -22.39 -1.67
C LYS A 255 23.15 -23.16 -0.65
N ASN A 256 23.11 -22.70 0.60
CA ASN A 256 22.32 -23.36 1.65
C ASN A 256 20.81 -23.24 1.37
N ILE A 257 20.34 -22.09 0.87
CA ILE A 257 18.95 -21.93 0.46
C ILE A 257 18.61 -22.88 -0.70
N LEU A 258 19.44 -22.93 -1.75
CA LEU A 258 19.23 -23.86 -2.87
C LEU A 258 19.22 -25.32 -2.40
N LEU A 259 20.17 -25.73 -1.55
CA LEU A 259 20.25 -27.08 -1.01
C LEU A 259 19.10 -27.45 -0.07
N SER A 260 18.33 -26.48 0.43
CA SER A 260 17.11 -26.75 1.20
C SER A 260 15.90 -27.09 0.32
N ILE A 261 15.85 -26.66 -0.94
CA ILE A 261 14.71 -26.90 -1.83
C ILE A 261 14.60 -28.40 -2.12
N GLY A 262 13.58 -29.07 -1.61
CA GLY A 262 13.40 -30.53 -1.64
C GLY A 262 13.30 -31.14 -0.24
N GLU A 263 13.82 -30.45 0.76
CA GLU A 263 13.80 -30.85 2.18
C GLU A 263 12.76 -30.04 3.00
N LEU A 264 12.06 -29.09 2.38
CA LEU A 264 11.02 -28.27 3.02
C LEU A 264 9.63 -28.89 2.78
N PRO A 265 8.58 -28.40 3.47
CA PRO A 265 7.20 -28.75 3.14
C PRO A 265 6.86 -28.43 1.68
N MET A 266 5.93 -29.19 1.08
CA MET A 266 5.61 -29.16 -0.35
C MET A 266 5.45 -27.75 -0.92
N GLU A 267 4.53 -26.94 -0.39
CA GLU A 267 4.28 -25.58 -0.89
C GLU A 267 5.46 -24.62 -0.64
N MET A 268 6.23 -24.83 0.43
CA MET A 268 7.42 -24.03 0.70
C MET A 268 8.55 -24.35 -0.31
N ASN A 269 8.73 -25.62 -0.69
CA ASN A 269 9.66 -25.99 -1.76
C ASN A 269 9.32 -25.29 -3.06
N LYS A 270 8.04 -25.34 -3.45
CA LYS A 270 7.54 -24.72 -4.66
C LYS A 270 7.69 -23.19 -4.61
N TYR A 271 7.34 -22.56 -3.50
CA TYR A 271 7.51 -21.11 -3.31
C TYR A 271 8.97 -20.67 -3.44
N MET A 272 9.89 -21.34 -2.73
CA MET A 272 11.32 -21.02 -2.78
C MET A 272 11.92 -21.23 -4.17
N LEU A 273 11.51 -22.30 -4.87
CA LEU A 273 11.91 -22.53 -6.26
C LEU A 273 11.39 -21.42 -7.18
N SER A 274 10.12 -21.07 -7.08
CA SER A 274 9.50 -19.99 -7.87
C SER A 274 10.19 -18.65 -7.64
N MET A 275 10.56 -18.34 -6.39
CA MET A 275 11.31 -17.12 -6.04
C MET A 275 12.69 -17.08 -6.71
N ILE A 276 13.44 -18.19 -6.70
CA ILE A 276 14.74 -18.26 -7.37
C ILE A 276 14.60 -18.13 -8.89
N GLN A 277 13.60 -18.78 -9.47
CA GLN A 277 13.29 -18.65 -10.90
C GLN A 277 12.92 -17.21 -11.27
N ASP A 278 12.16 -16.52 -10.42
CA ASP A 278 11.80 -15.12 -10.62
C ASP A 278 13.02 -14.20 -10.57
N ILE A 279 13.91 -14.37 -9.58
CA ILE A 279 15.17 -13.63 -9.48
C ILE A 279 16.02 -13.79 -10.74
N LEU A 280 16.09 -15.01 -11.29
CA LEU A 280 16.86 -15.30 -12.50
C LEU A 280 16.22 -14.71 -13.76
N ARG A 281 14.89 -14.79 -13.88
CA ARG A 281 14.11 -14.28 -15.02
C ARG A 281 14.10 -12.77 -15.06
N PHE A 282 13.93 -12.12 -13.91
CA PHE A 282 13.83 -10.66 -13.79
C PHE A 282 15.19 -9.98 -13.54
N GLU A 283 16.27 -10.77 -13.46
CA GLU A 283 17.65 -10.28 -13.29
C GLU A 283 17.84 -9.39 -12.05
N MET A 284 17.21 -9.76 -10.94
CA MET A 284 17.35 -9.04 -9.66
C MET A 284 18.82 -9.04 -9.16
N PRO A 285 19.21 -8.19 -8.18
CA PRO A 285 20.62 -8.01 -7.79
C PRO A 285 21.37 -9.30 -7.43
N SER A 286 20.70 -10.27 -6.81
CA SER A 286 21.30 -11.57 -6.43
C SER A 286 21.43 -12.58 -7.57
N SER A 287 20.93 -12.27 -8.77
CA SER A 287 20.94 -13.16 -9.94
C SER A 287 22.35 -13.65 -10.30
N LYS A 288 23.37 -12.80 -10.21
CA LYS A 288 24.77 -13.16 -10.50
C LYS A 288 25.29 -14.25 -9.55
N THR A 289 25.08 -14.07 -8.25
CA THR A 289 25.49 -15.03 -7.22
C THR A 289 24.73 -16.35 -7.37
N ILE A 290 23.42 -16.30 -7.66
CA ILE A 290 22.62 -17.49 -7.93
C ILE A 290 23.14 -18.23 -9.16
N ARG A 291 23.36 -17.56 -10.29
CA ARG A 291 23.94 -18.17 -11.50
C ARG A 291 25.30 -18.82 -11.23
N GLN A 292 26.09 -18.28 -10.30
CA GLN A 292 27.36 -18.90 -9.88
C GLN A 292 27.15 -20.22 -9.11
N VAL A 293 26.19 -20.26 -8.18
CA VAL A 293 25.88 -21.48 -7.42
C VAL A 293 25.23 -22.55 -8.31
N LEU A 294 24.40 -22.16 -9.28
CA LEU A 294 23.74 -23.08 -10.22
C LEU A 294 24.70 -23.81 -11.18
N LYS A 295 26.00 -23.45 -11.19
CA LYS A 295 27.03 -24.24 -11.87
C LYS A 295 27.31 -25.58 -11.17
N ASP A 296 27.00 -25.69 -9.87
CA ASP A 296 27.12 -26.92 -9.09
C ASP A 296 25.90 -27.82 -9.34
N MET A 297 26.12 -28.97 -10.00
CA MET A 297 25.06 -29.94 -10.33
C MET A 297 24.33 -30.50 -9.10
N ARG A 298 24.96 -30.46 -7.91
CA ARG A 298 24.29 -30.87 -6.66
C ARG A 298 23.18 -29.89 -6.26
N ALA A 299 23.37 -28.61 -6.55
CA ALA A 299 22.40 -27.55 -6.29
C ALA A 299 21.42 -27.36 -7.46
N HIS A 300 21.85 -27.63 -8.70
CA HIS A 300 21.04 -27.45 -9.90
C HIS A 300 20.91 -28.75 -10.69
N ASN A 301 19.76 -29.42 -10.51
CA ASN A 301 19.38 -30.62 -11.23
C ASN A 301 17.85 -30.69 -11.36
N TYR A 302 17.37 -31.56 -12.24
CA TYR A 302 15.94 -31.72 -12.52
C TYR A 302 15.16 -32.20 -11.30
N ASP A 303 15.73 -33.06 -10.45
CA ASP A 303 15.08 -33.52 -9.22
C ASP A 303 14.74 -32.35 -8.28
N ARG A 304 15.69 -31.42 -8.12
CA ARG A 304 15.52 -30.25 -7.25
C ARG A 304 14.64 -29.17 -7.88
N PHE A 305 14.66 -29.02 -9.20
CA PHE A 305 13.92 -27.99 -9.94
C PHE A 305 12.56 -28.46 -10.47
N SER A 306 12.17 -29.71 -10.20
CA SER A 306 10.83 -30.26 -10.52
C SER A 306 10.01 -30.47 -9.25
N LYS A 307 9.66 -29.38 -8.56
CA LYS A 307 8.81 -29.43 -7.36
C LYS A 307 7.34 -29.18 -7.70
N MET A 308 6.48 -30.00 -7.12
CA MET A 308 5.02 -29.89 -7.20
C MET A 308 4.49 -28.89 -6.17
N GLY A 309 3.34 -28.31 -6.44
CA GLY A 309 2.65 -27.34 -5.58
C GLY A 309 2.06 -26.18 -6.39
N SER A 310 1.21 -25.38 -5.74
CA SER A 310 0.50 -24.25 -6.35
C SER A 310 1.17 -22.89 -6.07
N SER A 311 2.13 -22.84 -5.13
CA SER A 311 2.82 -21.60 -4.77
C SER A 311 3.61 -21.01 -5.93
N SER A 312 3.65 -19.67 -6.02
CA SER A 312 4.22 -18.99 -7.17
C SER A 312 4.84 -17.65 -6.79
N ALA A 313 5.74 -17.18 -7.66
CA ALA A 313 6.35 -15.85 -7.58
C ALA A 313 6.58 -15.35 -9.00
N TYR A 314 6.13 -14.13 -9.29
CA TYR A 314 6.26 -13.53 -10.62
C TYR A 314 6.39 -12.01 -10.54
N THR A 315 7.46 -11.48 -11.12
CA THR A 315 7.67 -10.05 -11.36
C THR A 315 7.65 -9.72 -12.86
N GLY A 316 6.87 -8.71 -13.23
CA GLY A 316 6.73 -8.18 -14.59
C GLY A 316 6.79 -6.65 -14.65
N TYR A 317 6.83 -6.10 -15.86
CA TYR A 317 6.82 -4.65 -16.08
C TYR A 317 5.39 -4.15 -16.36
N VAL A 318 4.97 -3.12 -15.63
CA VAL A 318 3.80 -2.31 -15.98
C VAL A 318 4.18 -1.36 -17.11
N THR A 319 5.34 -0.72 -16.99
CA THR A 319 5.88 0.22 -17.98
C THR A 319 7.40 0.22 -17.90
N ARG A 320 8.07 0.29 -19.05
CA ARG A 320 9.53 0.35 -19.13
C ARG A 320 9.94 1.52 -20.03
N GLY A 321 10.29 2.64 -19.41
CA GLY A 321 10.85 3.81 -20.08
C GLY A 321 12.35 3.98 -19.80
N PRO A 322 13.01 4.94 -20.48
CA PRO A 322 14.42 5.28 -20.23
C PRO A 322 14.64 5.96 -18.88
N ASP A 323 13.65 6.73 -18.40
CA ASP A 323 13.74 7.50 -17.15
C ASP A 323 12.95 6.83 -16.03
N VAL A 324 11.72 6.41 -16.31
CA VAL A 324 10.84 5.77 -15.32
C VAL A 324 10.52 4.34 -15.74
N SER A 325 10.62 3.41 -14.80
CA SER A 325 10.15 2.04 -14.95
C SER A 325 9.21 1.68 -13.80
N SER A 326 8.18 0.91 -14.10
CA SER A 326 7.25 0.41 -13.09
C SER A 326 7.08 -1.09 -13.23
N THR A 327 7.08 -1.77 -12.09
CA THR A 327 7.02 -3.22 -12.01
C THR A 327 5.86 -3.64 -11.14
N TYR A 328 5.23 -4.76 -11.49
CA TYR A 328 4.30 -5.46 -10.62
C TYR A 328 4.92 -6.79 -10.22
N SER A 329 4.74 -7.18 -8.97
CA SER A 329 5.20 -8.46 -8.43
C SER A 329 4.05 -9.12 -7.68
N LEU A 330 3.83 -10.41 -7.95
CA LEU A 330 2.84 -11.23 -7.26
C LEU A 330 3.51 -12.50 -6.76
N ASP A 331 3.57 -12.65 -5.44
CA ASP A 331 4.02 -13.87 -4.78
C ASP A 331 2.93 -14.47 -3.89
N ILE A 332 2.75 -15.78 -4.00
CA ILE A 332 1.65 -16.52 -3.40
C ILE A 332 2.17 -17.77 -2.75
N LEU A 333 1.92 -17.88 -1.45
CA LEU A 333 2.19 -19.06 -0.63
C LEU A 333 0.86 -19.72 -0.27
N TYR A 334 0.72 -20.99 -0.63
CA TYR A 334 -0.39 -21.84 -0.21
C TYR A 334 -0.01 -22.68 1.02
N SER A 335 -1.01 -23.12 1.78
CA SER A 335 -0.88 -24.21 2.73
C SER A 335 -0.94 -25.56 2.00
N GLY A 336 -0.55 -26.65 2.67
CA GLY A 336 -0.59 -28.00 2.12
C GLY A 336 -2.00 -28.43 1.70
N SER A 337 -3.03 -27.88 2.35
CA SER A 337 -4.44 -28.06 2.01
C SER A 337 -4.87 -27.36 0.71
N GLY A 338 -4.02 -26.52 0.12
CA GLY A 338 -4.32 -25.74 -1.08
C GLY A 338 -5.04 -24.41 -0.81
N ILE A 339 -5.21 -24.04 0.47
CA ILE A 339 -5.76 -22.73 0.85
C ILE A 339 -4.66 -21.67 0.74
N LEU A 340 -5.05 -20.46 0.35
CA LEU A 340 -4.14 -19.32 0.34
C LEU A 340 -3.65 -19.04 1.76
N ARG A 341 -2.34 -19.10 2.00
CA ARG A 341 -1.74 -18.71 3.28
C ARG A 341 -1.37 -17.23 3.28
N ARG A 342 -0.70 -16.81 2.20
CA ARG A 342 -0.29 -15.42 1.99
C ARG A 342 -0.20 -15.10 0.51
N SER A 343 -0.82 -14.00 0.08
CA SER A 343 -0.60 -13.39 -1.23
C SER A 343 -0.02 -12.00 -1.03
N ASN A 344 0.98 -11.64 -1.81
CA ASN A 344 1.63 -10.35 -1.74
C ASN A 344 1.77 -9.78 -3.14
N MET A 345 0.99 -8.73 -3.40
CA MET A 345 1.02 -7.95 -4.62
C MET A 345 1.74 -6.65 -4.36
N ASN A 346 2.80 -6.37 -5.11
CA ASN A 346 3.58 -5.13 -5.01
C ASN A 346 3.62 -4.43 -6.36
N ILE A 347 3.38 -3.13 -6.37
CA ILE A 347 3.64 -2.24 -7.50
C ILE A 347 4.68 -1.23 -7.05
N ARG A 348 5.82 -1.25 -7.75
CA ARG A 348 6.93 -0.32 -7.51
C ARG A 348 7.13 0.57 -8.71
N VAL A 349 7.56 1.80 -8.42
CA VAL A 349 7.92 2.79 -9.44
C VAL A 349 9.35 3.20 -9.17
N PHE A 350 10.20 2.99 -10.16
CA PHE A 350 11.61 3.32 -10.13
C PHE A 350 11.89 4.49 -11.07
N ASP A 351 12.55 5.50 -10.53
CA ASP A 351 13.27 6.51 -11.28
C ASP A 351 14.78 6.29 -11.07
N ARG A 352 15.64 6.93 -11.86
CA ARG A 352 17.10 6.69 -11.99
C ARG A 352 17.86 6.47 -10.67
N SER A 353 17.37 7.01 -9.56
CA SER A 353 17.99 6.87 -8.23
C SER A 353 17.01 6.59 -7.09
N THR A 354 15.70 6.48 -7.35
CA THR A 354 14.67 6.40 -6.32
C THR A 354 13.70 5.24 -6.60
N ASP A 355 13.39 4.48 -5.55
CA ASP A 355 12.35 3.44 -5.53
C ASP A 355 11.18 3.97 -4.68
N LEU A 356 9.99 4.03 -5.26
CA LEU A 356 8.75 4.34 -4.58
C LEU A 356 7.90 3.09 -4.50
N HIS A 357 7.59 2.68 -3.27
CA HIS A 357 6.62 1.61 -3.05
C HIS A 357 5.19 2.17 -3.21
N ALA A 358 4.69 2.16 -4.44
CA ALA A 358 3.41 2.78 -4.79
C ALA A 358 2.23 2.06 -4.16
N ILE A 359 2.10 0.75 -4.36
CA ILE A 359 0.99 -0.05 -3.83
C ILE A 359 1.51 -1.40 -3.36
N GLN A 360 1.16 -1.79 -2.14
CA GLN A 360 1.26 -3.18 -1.67
C GLN A 360 -0.10 -3.62 -1.18
N VAL A 361 -0.53 -4.81 -1.58
CA VAL A 361 -1.70 -5.48 -1.00
C VAL A 361 -1.26 -6.88 -0.59
N VAL A 362 -1.33 -7.15 0.72
CA VAL A 362 -1.07 -8.45 1.30
C VAL A 362 -2.39 -9.03 1.79
N LEU A 363 -2.72 -10.24 1.35
CA LEU A 363 -3.82 -11.02 1.88
C LEU A 363 -3.24 -12.17 2.69
N GLU A 364 -3.71 -12.34 3.91
CA GLU A 364 -3.31 -13.44 4.80
C GLU A 364 -4.55 -14.22 5.21
N ALA A 365 -4.43 -15.55 5.20
CA ALA A 365 -5.46 -16.44 5.70
C ALA A 365 -4.85 -17.63 6.45
N GLN A 366 -5.54 -18.10 7.48
CA GLN A 366 -5.13 -19.21 8.35
C GLN A 366 -6.37 -19.89 8.95
N GLY A 367 -6.26 -21.19 9.27
CA GLY A 367 -7.32 -21.93 9.96
C GLY A 367 -8.62 -22.07 9.17
N LEU A 368 -8.55 -22.08 7.84
CA LEU A 368 -9.72 -22.23 6.94
C LEU A 368 -9.88 -23.68 6.45
N GLU A 369 -8.97 -24.56 6.84
CA GLU A 369 -8.94 -25.98 6.47
C GLU A 369 -10.21 -26.70 6.90
N SER A 370 -10.76 -26.35 8.07
CA SER A 370 -11.98 -26.91 8.61
C SER A 370 -13.22 -26.67 7.71
N ILE A 371 -13.24 -25.57 6.95
CA ILE A 371 -14.36 -25.20 6.06
C ILE A 371 -14.50 -26.19 4.90
N ILE A 372 -13.37 -26.67 4.40
CA ILE A 372 -13.29 -27.59 3.26
C ILE A 372 -13.04 -29.05 3.69
N ALA A 373 -13.18 -29.34 4.99
CA ALA A 373 -12.88 -30.65 5.59
C ALA A 373 -11.45 -31.15 5.29
N ALA A 374 -10.49 -30.22 5.24
CA ALA A 374 -9.06 -30.52 5.15
C ALA A 374 -8.40 -30.49 6.53
N THR A 375 -7.24 -31.14 6.66
CA THR A 375 -6.42 -31.08 7.88
C THR A 375 -5.42 -29.93 7.81
N PRO A 376 -5.23 -29.15 8.90
CA PRO A 376 -4.15 -28.17 9.01
C PRO A 376 -2.76 -28.80 8.81
N ASP A 377 -1.80 -27.98 8.40
CA ASP A 377 -0.40 -28.38 8.30
C ASP A 377 0.25 -28.52 9.70
N GLU A 378 1.34 -29.28 9.80
CA GLU A 378 2.09 -29.45 11.06
C GLU A 378 2.54 -28.09 11.64
N GLY A 379 2.15 -27.82 12.89
CA GLY A 379 2.36 -26.54 13.57
C GLY A 379 1.23 -25.51 13.40
N GLU A 380 0.19 -25.82 12.62
CA GLU A 380 -0.96 -24.94 12.37
C GLU A 380 -2.28 -25.46 12.99
N GLU A 381 -2.25 -26.57 13.72
CA GLU A 381 -3.44 -27.23 14.31
C GLU A 381 -4.17 -26.37 15.35
N ASN A 382 -3.45 -25.47 16.05
CA ASN A 382 -4.01 -24.60 17.09
C ASN A 382 -4.31 -23.18 16.60
N LEU A 383 -4.25 -22.92 15.28
CA LEU A 383 -4.51 -21.59 14.73
C LEU A 383 -6.01 -21.38 14.54
N ASP A 384 -6.52 -20.28 15.11
CA ASP A 384 -7.88 -19.83 14.86
C ASP A 384 -8.07 -19.40 13.40
N SER A 385 -9.30 -19.58 12.88
CA SER A 385 -9.69 -19.12 11.55
C SER A 385 -9.53 -17.60 11.45
N PHE A 386 -8.67 -17.13 10.56
CA PHE A 386 -8.40 -15.70 10.39
C PHE A 386 -8.21 -15.38 8.90
N ALA A 387 -8.76 -14.25 8.47
CA ALA A 387 -8.37 -13.63 7.21
C ALA A 387 -8.27 -12.12 7.38
N GLY A 388 -7.23 -11.54 6.79
CA GLY A 388 -6.97 -10.11 6.85
C GLY A 388 -6.25 -9.58 5.63
N MET A 389 -6.30 -8.27 5.48
CA MET A 389 -5.62 -7.51 4.44
C MET A 389 -4.70 -6.46 5.07
N SER A 390 -3.46 -6.39 4.61
CA SER A 390 -2.54 -5.30 4.92
C SER A 390 -2.17 -4.56 3.65
N ALA A 391 -2.17 -3.23 3.70
CA ALA A 391 -1.86 -2.41 2.52
C ALA A 391 -0.77 -1.37 2.80
N ILE A 392 0.06 -1.11 1.79
CA ILE A 392 0.97 0.04 1.73
C ILE A 392 0.54 0.88 0.54
N LEU A 393 0.39 2.19 0.74
CA LEU A 393 0.14 3.15 -0.33
C LEU A 393 1.20 4.24 -0.25
N PHE A 394 1.91 4.49 -1.35
CA PHE A 394 2.97 5.51 -1.46
C PHE A 394 3.90 5.55 -0.24
N ASP A 395 4.52 4.40 0.03
CA ASP A 395 5.42 4.18 1.17
C ASP A 395 4.81 4.26 2.58
N PHE A 396 3.50 4.49 2.70
CA PHE A 396 2.78 4.52 3.97
C PHE A 396 2.02 3.20 4.20
N GLN A 397 2.43 2.45 5.23
CA GLN A 397 1.71 1.25 5.71
C GLN A 397 0.45 1.70 6.45
N LEU A 398 -0.69 1.23 5.97
CA LEU A 398 -2.00 1.42 6.60
C LEU A 398 -2.20 0.43 7.75
N ARG A 399 -3.20 0.69 8.59
CA ARG A 399 -3.67 -0.29 9.58
C ARG A 399 -4.21 -1.52 8.83
N PRO A 400 -3.77 -2.75 9.16
CA PRO A 400 -4.37 -3.95 8.60
C PRO A 400 -5.88 -4.02 8.91
N VAL A 401 -6.65 -4.52 7.95
CA VAL A 401 -8.09 -4.73 8.07
C VAL A 401 -8.35 -6.23 8.22
N THR A 402 -9.01 -6.61 9.31
CA THR A 402 -9.41 -8.01 9.53
C THR A 402 -10.76 -8.25 8.86
N PHE A 403 -10.82 -9.20 7.93
CA PHE A 403 -12.09 -9.61 7.33
C PHE A 403 -12.90 -10.44 8.28
N PHE A 404 -12.27 -11.38 8.98
CA PHE A 404 -12.88 -12.10 10.10
C PHE A 404 -11.82 -12.70 11.02
N GLN A 405 -12.21 -12.95 12.26
CA GLN A 405 -11.40 -13.64 13.25
C GLN A 405 -12.25 -14.60 14.09
N GLY A 406 -11.83 -15.86 14.12
CA GLY A 406 -12.57 -16.96 14.70
C GLY A 406 -13.68 -17.49 13.79
N TYR A 407 -14.04 -18.76 14.00
CA TYR A 407 -15.05 -19.45 13.20
C TYR A 407 -16.45 -18.82 13.32
N GLY A 408 -16.79 -18.27 14.49
CA GLY A 408 -18.09 -17.62 14.73
C GLY A 408 -18.32 -16.37 13.87
N ASP A 409 -17.32 -15.48 13.80
CA ASP A 409 -17.39 -14.26 12.99
C ASP A 409 -17.39 -14.59 11.49
N LEU A 410 -16.58 -15.57 11.07
CA LEU A 410 -16.60 -16.11 9.70
C LEU A 410 -18.01 -16.56 9.29
N MET A 411 -18.64 -17.42 10.09
CA MET A 411 -19.98 -17.94 9.78
C MET A 411 -21.04 -16.84 9.78
N SER A 412 -20.93 -15.86 10.68
CA SER A 412 -21.80 -14.67 10.68
C SER A 412 -21.67 -13.88 9.38
N LYS A 413 -20.43 -13.60 8.94
CA LYS A 413 -20.17 -12.85 7.71
C LYS A 413 -20.58 -13.60 6.46
N MET A 414 -20.32 -14.92 6.40
CA MET A 414 -20.73 -15.77 5.28
C MET A 414 -22.26 -15.83 5.11
N LEU A 415 -23.02 -15.89 6.21
CA LEU A 415 -24.48 -15.87 6.17
C LEU A 415 -25.04 -14.48 5.79
N SER A 416 -24.29 -13.42 6.05
CA SER A 416 -24.66 -12.04 5.71
C SER A 416 -24.13 -11.56 4.36
N ALA A 417 -23.24 -12.31 3.71
CA ALA A 417 -22.56 -11.87 2.49
C ALA A 417 -23.52 -11.90 1.29
N THR A 418 -23.93 -10.72 0.82
CA THR A 418 -24.85 -10.57 -0.32
C THR A 418 -24.15 -10.56 -1.69
N GLY A 419 -22.84 -10.76 -1.75
CA GLY A 419 -22.06 -10.63 -3.00
C GLY A 419 -21.83 -9.19 -3.45
N ASP A 420 -22.40 -8.20 -2.74
CA ASP A 420 -22.24 -6.78 -3.05
C ASP A 420 -20.82 -6.28 -2.71
N ALA A 421 -20.33 -5.34 -3.52
CA ALA A 421 -19.01 -4.76 -3.33
C ALA A 421 -18.98 -3.88 -2.06
N MET A 422 -18.11 -4.22 -1.12
CA MET A 422 -17.85 -3.44 0.08
C MET A 422 -16.73 -2.44 -0.19
N ASN A 423 -16.96 -1.16 0.14
CA ASN A 423 -15.91 -0.14 0.06
C ASN A 423 -14.90 -0.37 1.18
N VAL A 424 -13.63 -0.53 0.81
CA VAL A 424 -12.54 -0.79 1.76
C VAL A 424 -11.78 0.49 2.07
N VAL A 425 -11.44 1.28 1.04
CA VAL A 425 -10.80 2.59 1.20
C VAL A 425 -11.36 3.54 0.16
N LYS A 426 -11.85 4.69 0.61
CA LYS A 426 -12.22 5.81 -0.27
C LYS A 426 -11.57 7.05 0.29
N ALA A 427 -10.74 7.77 -0.46
CA ALA A 427 -10.00 8.92 0.08
C ALA A 427 -9.53 9.89 -1.00
N LEU A 428 -9.40 11.17 -0.62
CA LEU A 428 -8.71 12.20 -1.42
C LEU A 428 -7.35 12.49 -0.77
N VAL A 429 -6.28 12.41 -1.54
CA VAL A 429 -4.90 12.51 -1.07
C VAL A 429 -4.15 13.56 -1.90
N LEU A 430 -3.46 14.48 -1.22
CA LEU A 430 -2.49 15.37 -1.84
C LEU A 430 -1.14 14.65 -1.95
N LEU A 431 -0.83 14.13 -3.14
CA LEU A 431 0.35 13.30 -3.38
C LEU A 431 1.62 14.13 -3.57
N THR A 432 1.55 15.17 -4.41
CA THR A 432 2.68 16.06 -4.69
C THR A 432 2.30 17.50 -4.40
N ASP A 433 3.20 18.25 -3.77
CA ASP A 433 2.98 19.65 -3.42
C ASP A 433 4.31 20.40 -3.42
N PHE A 434 4.59 20.99 -4.56
CA PHE A 434 5.77 21.80 -4.81
C PHE A 434 5.33 23.25 -5.02
N LEU A 435 6.04 24.14 -4.35
CA LEU A 435 5.88 25.57 -4.47
C LEU A 435 7.28 26.14 -4.29
N GLN A 436 7.74 26.85 -5.31
CA GLN A 436 9.00 27.56 -5.28
C GLN A 436 8.78 28.98 -5.78
N GLU A 437 9.24 29.94 -4.99
CA GLU A 437 9.26 31.34 -5.36
C GLU A 437 10.71 31.74 -5.54
N ILE A 438 11.03 32.29 -6.71
CA ILE A 438 12.38 32.59 -7.15
C ILE A 438 12.43 34.06 -7.55
N GLN A 439 13.31 34.80 -6.90
CA GLN A 439 13.66 36.14 -7.34
C GLN A 439 14.56 36.05 -8.57
N LEU A 440 14.08 36.46 -9.74
CA LEU A 440 14.88 36.42 -10.97
C LEU A 440 15.98 37.49 -10.92
N GLN A 441 17.11 37.23 -11.58
CA GLN A 441 18.22 38.19 -11.70
C GLN A 441 17.78 39.51 -12.37
N SER A 442 16.74 39.45 -13.21
CA SER A 442 16.14 40.63 -13.84
C SER A 442 15.28 41.48 -12.90
N GLY A 443 14.94 41.00 -11.70
CA GLY A 443 14.12 41.72 -10.71
C GLY A 443 12.65 41.27 -10.53
N PRO A 444 11.96 40.62 -11.49
CA PRO A 444 10.63 40.04 -11.26
C PRO A 444 10.66 38.80 -10.35
N THR A 445 9.52 38.49 -9.73
CA THR A 445 9.32 37.25 -8.99
C THR A 445 8.75 36.19 -9.93
N ALA A 446 9.38 35.01 -9.95
CA ALA A 446 8.87 33.84 -10.64
C ALA A 446 8.36 32.84 -9.60
N SER A 447 7.15 32.34 -9.77
CA SER A 447 6.61 31.26 -8.94
C SER A 447 6.33 30.03 -9.80
N ALA A 448 6.70 28.87 -9.27
CA ALA A 448 6.40 27.58 -9.84
C ALA A 448 5.69 26.72 -8.79
N GLU A 449 4.43 26.40 -9.07
CA GLU A 449 3.57 25.59 -8.22
C GLU A 449 3.22 24.30 -8.97
N PHE A 450 3.45 23.15 -8.35
CA PHE A 450 3.01 21.85 -8.87
C PHE A 450 2.29 21.09 -7.76
N MET A 451 1.01 20.81 -8.00
CA MET A 451 0.17 20.02 -7.09
C MET A 451 -0.37 18.80 -7.79
N GLY A 452 -0.41 17.67 -7.08
CA GLY A 452 -0.95 16.41 -7.56
C GLY A 452 -1.99 15.89 -6.57
N GLY A 453 -3.24 15.84 -7.00
CA GLY A 453 -4.36 15.29 -6.26
C GLY A 453 -4.64 13.87 -6.75
N LEU A 454 -4.90 12.98 -5.80
CA LEU A 454 -5.23 11.59 -6.04
C LEU A 454 -6.55 11.28 -5.35
N ALA A 455 -7.48 10.67 -6.07
CA ALA A 455 -8.67 10.07 -5.49
C ALA A 455 -8.58 8.56 -5.63
N ILE A 456 -8.74 7.85 -4.52
CA ILE A 456 -8.67 6.39 -4.45
C ILE A 456 -10.04 5.88 -4.03
N ASP A 457 -10.53 4.85 -4.71
CA ASP A 457 -11.71 4.09 -4.37
C ASP A 457 -11.44 2.59 -4.57
N ILE A 458 -11.14 1.90 -3.47
CA ILE A 458 -10.89 0.46 -3.41
C ILE A 458 -12.14 -0.20 -2.86
N SER A 459 -12.69 -1.13 -3.64
CA SER A 459 -13.85 -1.94 -3.26
C SER A 459 -13.55 -3.43 -3.49
N GLY A 460 -14.08 -4.28 -2.61
CA GLY A 460 -13.92 -5.72 -2.69
C GLY A 460 -15.28 -6.41 -2.67
N GLY A 461 -15.49 -7.34 -3.59
CA GLY A 461 -16.64 -8.25 -3.61
C GLY A 461 -16.16 -9.69 -3.56
N MET A 462 -16.87 -10.53 -2.81
CA MET A 462 -16.61 -11.97 -2.75
C MET A 462 -17.92 -12.74 -2.89
N GLU A 463 -17.94 -13.65 -3.85
CA GLU A 463 -18.97 -14.66 -4.04
C GLU A 463 -18.36 -16.00 -3.61
N PHE A 464 -19.01 -16.69 -2.68
CA PHE A 464 -18.56 -17.99 -2.19
C PHE A 464 -19.73 -18.96 -2.16
N SER A 465 -19.57 -20.12 -2.82
CA SER A 465 -20.56 -21.18 -2.80
C SER A 465 -19.93 -22.52 -2.49
N LEU A 466 -20.27 -23.08 -1.32
CA LEU A 466 -19.91 -24.46 -0.96
C LEU A 466 -20.59 -25.50 -1.86
N TRP A 467 -21.80 -25.20 -2.35
CA TRP A 467 -22.57 -26.12 -3.20
C TRP A 467 -21.95 -26.26 -4.59
N TYR A 468 -21.62 -25.14 -5.22
CA TYR A 468 -20.93 -25.14 -6.52
C TYR A 468 -19.43 -25.43 -6.38
N ARG A 469 -18.89 -25.36 -5.16
CA ARG A 469 -17.45 -25.46 -4.87
C ARG A 469 -16.63 -24.43 -5.64
N GLU A 470 -17.18 -23.22 -5.74
CA GLU A 470 -16.58 -22.09 -6.43
C GLU A 470 -16.49 -20.87 -5.52
N SER A 471 -15.41 -20.13 -5.68
CA SER A 471 -15.23 -18.81 -5.08
C SER A 471 -14.75 -17.84 -6.14
N LYS A 472 -15.39 -16.69 -6.21
CA LYS A 472 -14.97 -15.58 -7.04
C LYS A 472 -14.76 -14.36 -6.18
N THR A 473 -13.57 -13.80 -6.27
CA THR A 473 -13.19 -12.56 -5.58
C THR A 473 -12.85 -11.51 -6.61
N ASN A 474 -13.38 -10.30 -6.41
CA ASN A 474 -13.12 -9.16 -7.27
C ASN A 474 -12.72 -7.97 -6.42
N VAL A 475 -11.49 -7.51 -6.58
CA VAL A 475 -10.98 -6.29 -5.95
C VAL A 475 -10.83 -5.24 -7.03
N LYS A 476 -11.69 -4.21 -6.99
CA LYS A 476 -11.66 -3.08 -7.92
C LYS A 476 -10.92 -1.93 -7.27
N ASN A 477 -9.82 -1.52 -7.87
CA ASN A 477 -9.07 -0.34 -7.47
C ASN A 477 -9.25 0.76 -8.52
N ARG A 478 -10.07 1.77 -8.20
CA ARG A 478 -10.27 2.96 -9.04
C ARG A 478 -9.44 4.10 -8.51
N VAL A 479 -8.66 4.69 -9.40
CA VAL A 479 -7.73 5.77 -9.08
C VAL A 479 -7.92 6.89 -10.09
N ALA A 480 -8.23 8.09 -9.61
CA ALA A 480 -8.23 9.30 -10.43
C ALA A 480 -7.09 10.22 -10.00
N VAL A 481 -6.26 10.62 -10.95
CA VAL A 481 -5.12 11.51 -10.73
C VAL A 481 -5.40 12.82 -11.45
N PHE A 482 -5.20 13.93 -10.74
CA PHE A 482 -5.20 15.26 -11.32
C PHE A 482 -3.92 15.99 -10.91
N ILE A 483 -3.09 16.35 -11.87
CA ILE A 483 -1.86 17.12 -11.66
C ILE A 483 -2.07 18.50 -12.26
N ALA A 484 -1.83 19.55 -11.47
CA ALA A 484 -1.82 20.93 -11.90
C ALA A 484 -0.44 21.54 -11.67
N GLY A 485 0.12 22.12 -12.73
CA GLY A 485 1.31 22.96 -12.68
C GLY A 485 0.95 24.38 -13.08
N ASN A 486 1.35 25.37 -12.29
CA ASN A 486 1.28 26.78 -12.62
C ASN A 486 2.69 27.35 -12.56
N THR A 487 3.15 27.96 -13.64
CA THR A 487 4.39 28.73 -13.66
C THR A 487 4.05 30.16 -14.04
N GLU A 488 4.38 31.09 -13.16
CA GLU A 488 4.02 32.49 -13.28
C GLU A 488 5.26 33.36 -13.10
N VAL A 489 5.37 34.43 -13.88
CA VAL A 489 6.31 35.51 -13.67
C VAL A 489 5.49 36.79 -13.46
N ASP A 490 5.62 37.36 -12.27
CA ASP A 490 4.98 38.60 -11.90
C ASP A 490 5.99 39.74 -11.94
N SER A 491 5.73 40.70 -12.81
CA SER A 491 6.33 42.02 -12.75
C SER A 491 5.23 43.00 -12.38
N PHE A 492 5.56 44.03 -11.60
CA PHE A 492 4.60 45.02 -11.09
C PHE A 492 3.60 45.58 -12.12
N PHE A 493 3.93 45.53 -13.41
CA PHE A 493 3.12 46.04 -14.52
C PHE A 493 2.66 44.96 -15.53
N VAL A 494 3.17 43.72 -15.50
CA VAL A 494 2.78 42.61 -16.38
C VAL A 494 2.91 41.29 -15.63
N LYS A 495 1.85 40.49 -15.65
CA LYS A 495 1.84 39.12 -15.14
C LYS A 495 1.66 38.15 -16.29
N THR A 496 2.60 37.22 -16.45
CA THR A 496 2.58 36.18 -17.49
C THR A 496 2.67 34.82 -16.85
N GLY A 497 1.95 33.83 -17.38
CA GLY A 497 1.98 32.50 -16.82
C GLY A 497 1.49 31.40 -17.74
N MET A 498 1.80 30.18 -17.33
CA MET A 498 1.42 28.96 -17.99
C MET A 498 0.85 27.97 -16.98
N ASP A 499 -0.42 27.65 -17.15
CA ASP A 499 -1.11 26.58 -16.44
C ASP A 499 -1.07 25.30 -17.28
N THR A 500 -0.61 24.22 -16.70
CA THR A 500 -0.66 22.87 -17.27
C THR A 500 -1.46 21.97 -16.35
N SER A 501 -2.45 21.26 -16.88
CA SER A 501 -3.18 20.24 -16.13
C SER A 501 -3.14 18.90 -16.85
N LEU A 502 -2.97 17.84 -16.09
CA LEU A 502 -3.00 16.46 -16.54
C LEU A 502 -4.06 15.74 -15.71
N GLU A 503 -5.00 15.10 -16.38
CA GLU A 503 -6.04 14.29 -15.75
C GLU A 503 -6.04 12.89 -16.33
N THR A 504 -6.10 11.90 -15.45
CA THR A 504 -6.20 10.50 -15.83
C THR A 504 -7.04 9.72 -14.83
N GLU A 505 -7.88 8.85 -15.36
CA GLU A 505 -8.67 7.89 -14.58
C GLU A 505 -8.13 6.51 -14.92
N THR A 506 -7.78 5.74 -13.91
CA THR A 506 -7.29 4.38 -14.10
C THR A 506 -8.04 3.43 -13.17
N ALA A 507 -8.44 2.28 -13.69
CA ALA A 507 -8.99 1.20 -12.87
C ALA A 507 -8.16 -0.07 -13.07
N LEU A 508 -7.79 -0.69 -11.97
CA LEU A 508 -7.10 -1.98 -11.93
C LEU A 508 -7.98 -2.96 -11.16
N ASP A 509 -8.50 -3.95 -11.89
CA ASP A 509 -9.37 -5.00 -11.35
C ASP A 509 -8.53 -6.27 -11.15
N PHE A 510 -8.49 -6.76 -9.91
CA PHE A 510 -7.89 -8.05 -9.58
C PHE A 510 -9.01 -9.06 -9.35
N ILE A 511 -9.10 -10.04 -10.24
CA ILE A 511 -10.12 -11.09 -10.22
C ILE A 511 -9.45 -12.41 -9.92
N SER A 512 -9.92 -13.11 -8.89
CA SER A 512 -9.48 -14.47 -8.59
C SER A 512 -10.68 -15.40 -8.57
N THR A 513 -10.63 -16.42 -9.42
CA THR A 513 -11.62 -17.48 -9.55
C THR A 513 -11.01 -18.79 -9.09
N VAL A 514 -11.62 -19.41 -8.07
CA VAL A 514 -11.14 -20.64 -7.45
C VAL A 514 -12.25 -21.68 -7.57
N GLN A 515 -11.95 -22.80 -8.24
CA GLN A 515 -12.79 -23.99 -8.24
C GLN A 515 -12.12 -25.05 -7.36
N PHE A 516 -12.74 -25.34 -6.23
CA PHE A 516 -12.21 -26.23 -5.20
C PHE A 516 -12.92 -27.60 -5.19
N SER A 517 -13.35 -28.07 -6.36
CA SER A 517 -14.06 -29.34 -6.52
C SER A 517 -13.16 -30.57 -6.35
N GLN A 518 -11.91 -30.49 -6.84
CA GLN A 518 -10.88 -31.52 -6.76
C GLN A 518 -9.53 -30.87 -6.41
N TYR A 519 -8.71 -31.56 -5.62
CA TYR A 519 -7.34 -31.14 -5.33
C TYR A 519 -6.37 -31.64 -6.42
N PRO A 520 -5.43 -30.81 -6.91
CA PRO A 520 -5.20 -29.40 -6.58
C PRO A 520 -6.28 -28.48 -7.15
N PHE A 521 -6.67 -27.46 -6.38
CA PHE A 521 -7.70 -26.51 -6.79
C PHE A 521 -7.33 -25.77 -8.08
N LEU A 522 -8.31 -25.53 -8.94
CA LEU A 522 -8.12 -24.69 -10.11
C LEU A 522 -8.24 -23.23 -9.68
N VAL A 523 -7.11 -22.54 -9.67
CA VAL A 523 -7.04 -21.11 -9.37
C VAL A 523 -6.65 -20.35 -10.62
N CYS A 524 -7.51 -19.44 -11.05
CA CYS A 524 -7.22 -18.49 -12.12
C CYS A 524 -7.29 -17.07 -11.58
N MET A 525 -6.18 -16.35 -11.73
CA MET A 525 -6.06 -14.96 -11.35
C MET A 525 -5.87 -14.09 -12.59
N GLN A 526 -6.54 -12.95 -12.62
CA GLN A 526 -6.46 -11.95 -13.66
C GLN A 526 -6.16 -10.60 -13.02
N MET A 527 -5.25 -9.86 -13.63
CA MET A 527 -4.98 -8.47 -13.30
C MET A 527 -5.26 -7.64 -14.55
N ASP A 528 -6.43 -7.02 -14.56
CA ASP A 528 -6.97 -6.32 -15.71
C ASP A 528 -6.93 -4.81 -15.50
N ARG A 529 -6.39 -4.08 -16.47
CA ARG A 529 -6.41 -2.62 -16.49
C ARG A 529 -7.41 -2.15 -17.52
N VAL A 530 -8.38 -1.37 -17.07
CA VAL A 530 -9.46 -0.84 -17.91
C VAL A 530 -8.96 0.31 -18.79
N ASP A 531 -9.55 0.45 -19.99
CA ASP A 531 -9.36 1.61 -20.86
C ASP A 531 -9.55 2.92 -20.09
N SER A 532 -8.57 3.81 -20.20
CA SER A 532 -8.39 4.92 -19.28
C SER A 532 -8.24 6.23 -20.06
N PRO A 533 -9.11 7.24 -19.89
CA PRO A 533 -8.93 8.54 -20.52
C PRO A 533 -7.70 9.25 -19.96
N PHE A 534 -6.94 9.87 -20.86
CA PHE A 534 -5.77 10.69 -20.54
C PHE A 534 -5.91 12.04 -21.24
N ARG A 535 -6.08 13.12 -20.47
CA ARG A 535 -6.25 14.45 -21.03
C ARG A 535 -5.21 15.41 -20.46
N THR A 536 -4.72 16.27 -21.34
CA THR A 536 -3.75 17.31 -21.00
C THR A 536 -4.27 18.64 -21.50
N HIS A 537 -4.24 19.65 -20.64
CA HIS A 537 -4.59 21.02 -20.99
C HIS A 537 -3.43 21.94 -20.67
N THR A 538 -3.16 22.88 -21.57
CA THR A 538 -2.17 23.94 -21.37
C THR A 538 -2.85 25.27 -21.68
N THR A 539 -2.85 26.16 -20.70
CA THR A 539 -3.35 27.52 -20.84
C THR A 539 -2.19 28.48 -20.61
N LYS A 540 -1.88 29.29 -21.62
CA LYS A 540 -0.95 30.40 -21.48
C LYS A 540 -1.74 31.68 -21.34
N TYR A 541 -1.28 32.57 -20.47
CA TYR A 541 -1.95 33.83 -20.26
C TYR A 541 -0.99 34.98 -20.02
N GLU A 542 -1.42 36.16 -20.44
CA GLU A 542 -0.74 37.42 -20.17
C GLU A 542 -1.78 38.43 -19.70
N SER A 543 -1.50 39.08 -18.57
CA SER A 543 -2.37 40.06 -17.95
C SER A 543 -1.60 41.33 -17.63
N LEU A 544 -2.20 42.46 -18.00
CA LEU A 544 -1.83 43.78 -17.54
C LEU A 544 -2.70 44.14 -16.32
N PRO A 545 -2.24 45.04 -15.40
CA PRO A 545 -3.02 45.51 -14.25
C PRO A 545 -4.40 46.07 -14.62
N SER A 546 -4.51 46.64 -15.83
CA SER A 546 -5.77 47.08 -16.42
C SER A 546 -5.86 46.61 -17.87
N GLY A 547 -7.04 46.14 -18.27
CA GLY A 547 -7.31 45.69 -19.63
C GLY A 547 -7.66 44.20 -19.76
N ARG A 548 -7.77 43.74 -21.00
CA ARG A 548 -8.23 42.39 -21.32
C ARG A 548 -7.06 41.40 -21.24
N ARG A 549 -7.21 40.35 -20.42
CA ARG A 549 -6.25 39.24 -20.32
C ARG A 549 -6.17 38.49 -21.65
N TYR A 550 -4.97 38.35 -22.20
CA TYR A 550 -4.71 37.42 -23.30
C TYR A 550 -4.70 36.00 -22.75
N THR A 551 -5.41 35.09 -23.40
CA THR A 551 -5.42 33.67 -23.02
C THR A 551 -5.39 32.81 -24.27
N ALA A 552 -4.47 31.84 -24.30
CA ALA A 552 -4.36 30.84 -25.34
C ALA A 552 -4.45 29.45 -24.70
N ARG A 553 -5.40 28.63 -25.16
CA ARG A 553 -5.66 27.30 -24.61
C ARG A 553 -5.42 26.22 -25.64
N ARG A 554 -4.75 25.15 -25.25
CA ARG A 554 -4.57 23.94 -26.05
C ARG A 554 -4.89 22.72 -25.20
N GLY A 555 -5.71 21.83 -25.72
CA GLY A 555 -6.01 20.54 -25.10
C GLY A 555 -5.60 19.39 -26.00
N LYS A 556 -5.18 18.27 -25.41
CA LYS A 556 -5.08 16.98 -26.08
C LYS A 556 -5.81 15.95 -25.23
N ALA A 557 -6.63 15.13 -25.86
CA ALA A 557 -7.26 13.97 -25.26
C ALA A 557 -6.76 12.72 -25.97
N ALA A 558 -6.36 11.72 -25.20
CA ALA A 558 -5.98 10.40 -25.67
C ALA A 558 -6.65 9.35 -24.77
N THR A 559 -6.69 8.12 -25.23
CA THR A 559 -7.14 6.98 -24.43
C THR A 559 -5.97 6.03 -24.27
N LEU A 560 -5.63 5.71 -23.02
CA LEU A 560 -4.69 4.65 -22.71
C LEU A 560 -5.44 3.32 -22.84
N ALA A 561 -5.03 2.50 -23.81
CA ALA A 561 -5.62 1.19 -24.02
C ALA A 561 -5.46 0.32 -22.78
N GLY A 562 -6.51 -0.40 -22.43
CA GLY A 562 -6.57 -1.40 -21.39
C GLY A 562 -5.79 -2.65 -21.80
N ASN A 563 -5.38 -3.41 -20.80
CA ASN A 563 -4.62 -4.64 -20.99
C ASN A 563 -4.66 -5.51 -19.74
N GLU A 564 -4.63 -6.81 -19.95
CA GLU A 564 -4.32 -7.77 -18.89
C GLU A 564 -2.80 -7.90 -18.73
N TYR A 565 -2.36 -8.00 -17.47
CA TYR A 565 -0.96 -8.26 -17.15
C TYR A 565 -0.73 -9.76 -16.92
N PRO A 566 0.24 -10.39 -17.62
CA PRO A 566 0.50 -11.80 -17.44
C PRO A 566 1.07 -12.08 -16.04
N LEU A 567 0.64 -13.17 -15.43
CA LEU A 567 1.22 -13.70 -14.20
C LEU A 567 2.19 -14.84 -14.55
N HIS A 568 2.44 -15.75 -13.60
CA HIS A 568 3.24 -16.95 -13.87
C HIS A 568 2.54 -17.90 -14.86
N GLN A 569 3.33 -18.66 -15.63
CA GLN A 569 2.83 -19.52 -16.70
C GLN A 569 1.80 -20.56 -16.22
N GLU A 570 1.96 -21.07 -14.99
CA GLU A 570 1.03 -22.07 -14.43
C GLU A 570 -0.36 -21.47 -14.21
N ASN A 571 -0.46 -20.21 -13.76
CA ASN A 571 -1.74 -19.48 -13.71
C ASN A 571 -2.39 -19.38 -15.09
N SER A 572 -1.64 -19.03 -16.14
CA SER A 572 -2.19 -18.99 -17.50
C SER A 572 -2.71 -20.37 -17.95
N ASN A 573 -2.04 -21.45 -17.55
CA ASN A 573 -2.49 -22.82 -17.83
C ASN A 573 -3.77 -23.17 -17.04
N MET A 574 -3.91 -22.71 -15.80
CA MET A 574 -5.13 -22.88 -15.01
C MET A 574 -6.29 -22.06 -15.58
N CYS A 575 -6.05 -20.79 -15.94
CA CYS A 575 -7.05 -19.94 -16.59
C CYS A 575 -7.56 -20.54 -17.90
N LYS A 576 -6.70 -21.16 -18.71
CA LYS A 576 -7.12 -21.89 -19.90
C LYS A 576 -8.10 -23.03 -19.59
N LYS A 577 -7.97 -23.72 -18.45
CA LYS A 577 -8.92 -24.76 -18.03
C LYS A 577 -10.24 -24.16 -17.55
N VAL A 578 -10.17 -23.11 -16.72
CA VAL A 578 -11.35 -22.41 -16.19
C VAL A 578 -12.20 -21.82 -17.32
N PHE A 579 -11.57 -21.20 -18.32
CA PHE A 579 -12.29 -20.60 -19.46
C PHE A 579 -12.51 -21.57 -20.63
N GLY A 580 -11.72 -22.65 -20.73
CA GLY A 580 -11.83 -23.64 -21.80
C GLY A 580 -13.14 -24.44 -21.76
N GLY A 581 -13.74 -24.64 -20.59
CA GLY A 581 -15.02 -25.33 -20.46
C GLY A 581 -16.23 -24.57 -21.04
N LYS A 582 -16.10 -23.26 -21.31
CA LYS A 582 -17.21 -22.44 -21.84
C LYS A 582 -17.35 -22.47 -23.36
N SER A 583 -16.38 -23.00 -24.10
CA SER A 583 -16.51 -23.14 -25.57
C SER A 583 -17.38 -24.34 -25.98
N ASP A 584 -17.51 -25.35 -25.13
CA ASP A 584 -18.18 -26.61 -25.49
C ASP A 584 -19.68 -26.63 -25.11
N SER A 585 -20.17 -25.63 -24.38
CA SER A 585 -21.59 -25.50 -23.99
C SER A 585 -22.39 -24.49 -24.84
N ALA A 586 -21.80 -23.90 -25.88
CA ALA A 586 -22.50 -23.01 -26.82
C ALA A 586 -23.04 -23.74 -28.07
N GLY A 587 -23.11 -25.08 -28.05
CA GLY A 587 -23.43 -25.89 -29.22
C GLY A 587 -24.17 -27.20 -28.93
N SER A 588 -25.14 -27.21 -28.01
CA SER A 588 -26.09 -28.32 -27.89
C SER A 588 -27.52 -27.77 -27.78
N TRP A 589 -28.17 -27.63 -28.95
CA TRP A 589 -29.60 -27.38 -29.09
C TRP A 589 -30.44 -28.55 -28.57
N PHE A 590 -31.34 -28.31 -27.61
CA PHE A 590 -32.80 -28.22 -27.78
C PHE A 590 -33.47 -27.76 -26.49
#